data_AF-A0A0D6KCT0-F1
#
_entry.id   AF-A0A0D6KCT0-F1
#
_cell.length_a   1.000
_cell.length_b   1.000
_cell.length_c   1.000
_cell.angle_alpha   90.00
_cell.angle_beta   90.00
_cell.angle_gamma   90.00
#
_symmetry.space_group_name_H-M   'P 1'
#
loop_
_entity.id
_entity.type
_entity.pdbx_description
1 polymer ?
#
loop_
_entity_poly.entity_id
_entity_poly.type
_entity_poly.pdbx_seq_one_letter_code
_entity_poly.pdbx_strand_id
1 'polypeptide(L)' 'MIFQQLRIGDYFRIPGISFACVYRKASSSSCTLDMLLRPIRRSAIVVPLNRVELSRYIQQRQEFLTDLDD' A
#
# COMPACT_ATOMS: atom_id res chain seq x y z
N MET A 1 1.46 13.94 0.69
CA MET A 1 0.71 14.12 1.96
C MET A 1 1.45 13.39 3.08
N ILE A 2 1.03 13.51 4.35
CA ILE A 2 1.61 12.70 5.44
C ILE A 2 0.74 11.50 5.79
N PHE A 3 1.35 10.44 6.33
CA PHE A 3 0.67 9.20 6.70
C PHE A 3 -0.52 9.42 7.64
N GLN A 4 -0.42 10.35 8.59
CA GLN A 4 -1.52 10.66 9.53
C GLN A 4 -2.81 11.08 8.82
N GLN A 5 -2.72 11.73 7.65
CA GLN A 5 -3.87 12.25 6.89
C GLN A 5 -4.64 11.16 6.12
N LEU A 6 -4.05 9.97 5.94
CA LEU A 6 -4.74 8.83 5.32
C LEU A 6 -5.82 8.27 6.25
N ARG A 7 -6.89 7.71 5.67
CA ARG A 7 -7.87 6.91 6.39
C ARG A 7 -7.36 5.48 6.58
N ILE A 8 -7.82 4.81 7.63
CA ILE A 8 -7.56 3.37 7.80
C ILE A 8 -8.16 2.63 6.60
N GLY A 9 -7.37 1.74 6.00
CA GLY A 9 -7.73 1.03 4.78
C GLY A 9 -7.23 1.67 3.49
N ASP A 10 -6.78 2.92 3.50
CA ASP A 10 -6.21 3.58 2.31
C ASP A 10 -4.92 2.90 1.87
N TYR A 11 -4.75 2.78 0.55
CA TYR A 11 -3.54 2.28 -0.09
C TYR A 11 -2.62 3.43 -0.46
N PHE A 12 -1.31 3.26 -0.26
CA PHE A 12 -0.32 4.30 -0.50
C PHE A 12 1.06 3.72 -0.85
N ARG A 13 1.92 4.57 -1.39
CA ARG A 13 3.35 4.34 -1.61
C ARG A 13 4.19 5.28 -0.75
N ILE A 14 5.41 4.85 -0.46
CA ILE A 14 6.43 5.66 0.20
C ILE A 14 7.40 6.15 -0.88
N PRO A 15 7.62 7.47 -1.05
CA PRO A 15 8.59 7.99 -2.01
C PRO A 15 9.99 7.42 -1.79
N GLY A 16 10.70 7.14 -2.88
CA GLY A 16 12.05 6.56 -2.83
C GLY A 16 12.09 5.04 -2.60
N ILE A 17 10.94 4.40 -2.41
CA ILE A 17 10.79 2.93 -2.42
C ILE A 17 10.28 2.48 -3.79
N SER A 18 10.55 1.22 -4.15
CA SER A 18 10.03 0.60 -5.37
C SER A 18 8.53 0.84 -5.56
N PHE A 19 8.13 1.16 -6.80
CA PHE A 19 6.73 1.37 -7.18
C PHE A 19 5.85 0.13 -6.98
N ALA A 20 6.46 -1.06 -6.94
CA ALA A 20 5.78 -2.32 -6.66
C ALA A 20 5.36 -2.44 -5.18
N CYS A 21 5.99 -1.69 -4.27
CA CYS A 21 5.65 -1.74 -2.84
C CYS A 21 4.42 -0.88 -2.56
N VAL A 22 3.25 -1.53 -2.52
CA VAL A 22 1.98 -0.90 -2.16
C VAL A 22 1.64 -1.24 -0.71
N TYR A 23 1.49 -0.21 0.11
CA TYR A 23 1.17 -0.31 1.53
C TYR A 23 -0.31 -0.03 1.76
N ARG A 24 -0.89 -0.59 2.83
CA ARG A 24 -2.25 -0.27 3.28
C ARG A 24 -2.21 0.25 4.72
N LYS A 25 -2.90 1.35 5.02
CA LYS A 25 -2.95 1.90 6.37
C LYS A 25 -3.74 0.98 7.30
N ALA A 26 -3.13 0.55 8.40
CA ALA A 26 -3.73 -0.33 9.38
C ALA A 26 -4.14 0.41 10.66
N SER A 27 -3.36 1.42 11.08
CA SER A 27 -3.66 2.24 12.26
C SER A 27 -3.03 3.63 12.18
N SER A 28 -3.06 4.39 13.28
CA SER A 28 -2.37 5.68 13.39
C SER A 28 -0.84 5.60 13.29
N SER A 29 -0.24 4.42 13.49
CA SER A 29 1.22 4.23 13.55
C SER A 29 1.70 2.94 12.88
N SER A 30 0.84 2.26 12.13
CA SER A 30 1.19 1.03 11.41
C SER A 30 0.51 0.92 10.06
N CYS A 31 1.19 0.24 9.13
CA CYS A 31 0.69 -0.13 7.82
C CYS A 31 1.02 -1.59 7.52
N THR A 32 0.42 -2.16 6.48
CA THR A 32 0.75 -3.51 6.00
C THR A 32 1.37 -3.45 4.62
N LEU A 33 2.37 -4.30 4.36
CA LEU A 33 2.91 -4.62 3.04
C LEU A 33 2.86 -6.14 2.90
N ASP A 34 2.17 -6.66 1.89
CA ASP A 34 1.96 -8.10 1.69
C ASP A 34 1.48 -8.83 2.97
N MET A 35 0.44 -8.27 3.60
CA MET A 35 -0.15 -8.73 4.86
C MET A 35 0.74 -8.64 6.11
N LEU A 36 2.02 -8.27 5.97
CA LEU A 36 2.92 -8.07 7.11
C LEU A 36 2.75 -6.68 7.70
N LEU A 37 2.43 -6.61 9.00
CA LEU A 37 2.32 -5.35 9.73
C LEU A 37 3.69 -4.73 9.96
N ARG A 38 3.82 -3.43 9.65
CA ARG A 38 5.05 -2.65 9.78
C ARG A 38 4.78 -1.34 10.53
N PRO A 39 5.70 -0.89 11.39
CA PRO A 39 5.60 0.42 11.99
C PRO A 39 5.87 1.51 10.94
N ILE A 40 5.23 2.68 11.09
CA ILE A 40 5.47 3.85 10.26
C ILE A 40 5.32 5.13 11.08
N ARG A 41 6.16 6.13 10.79
CA ARG A 41 6.07 7.44 11.44
C ARG A 41 4.80 8.17 11.00
N ARG A 42 4.09 8.81 11.93
CA ARG A 42 2.88 9.60 11.65
C ARG A 42 3.10 10.71 10.61
N SER A 43 4.28 11.32 10.65
CA SER A 43 4.72 12.39 9.73
C SER A 43 5.39 11.88 8.45
N ALA A 44 5.46 10.55 8.22
CA ALA A 44 6.05 10.01 7.01
C ALA A 44 5.34 10.54 5.77
N ILE A 45 6.12 10.98 4.77
CA ILE A 45 5.58 11.40 3.48
C ILE A 45 5.10 10.16 2.72
N VAL A 46 3.89 10.24 2.22
CA VAL A 46 3.23 9.15 1.47
C VAL A 46 2.49 9.71 0.26
N VAL A 47 2.31 8.84 -0.73
CA VAL A 47 1.54 9.10 -1.94
C VAL A 47 0.34 8.14 -1.94
N PRO A 48 -0.90 8.62 -1.76
CA PRO A 48 -2.08 7.78 -1.82
C PRO A 48 -2.26 7.24 -3.24
N LEU A 49 -2.72 6.00 -3.36
CA LEU A 49 -3.12 5.45 -4.65
C LEU A 49 -4.51 5.95 -5.00
N ASN A 50 -4.68 6.39 -6.25
CA ASN A 50 -6.02 6.64 -6.77
C ASN A 50 -6.70 5.31 -7.17
N ARG A 51 -7.99 5.41 -7.55
CA ARG A 51 -8.81 4.24 -7.90
C ARG A 51 -8.24 3.41 -9.07
N VAL A 52 -7.64 4.07 -10.06
CA VAL A 52 -7.06 3.42 -11.25
C VAL A 52 -5.75 2.71 -10.90
N GLU A 53 -4.91 3.32 -10.09
CA GLU A 53 -3.67 2.68 -9.61
C GLU A 53 -3.97 1.49 -8.72
N LEU A 54 -4.95 1.61 -7.83
CA LEU A 54 -5.38 0.53 -6.96
C LEU A 54 -5.97 -0.64 -7.76
N SER A 55 -6.82 -0.38 -8.76
CA SER A 55 -7.37 -1.45 -9.59
C SER A 55 -6.29 -2.21 -10.35
N ARG A 56 -5.30 -1.49 -10.92
CA ARG A 56 -4.16 -2.12 -11.60
C ARG A 56 -3.33 -2.98 -10.65
N TYR A 57 -3.06 -2.48 -9.44
CA TYR A 57 -2.33 -3.25 -8.43
C TYR A 57 -3.06 -4.55 -8.05
N ILE A 58 -4.37 -4.47 -7.82
CA ILE A 58 -5.18 -5.64 -7.47
C ILE A 58 -5.20 -6.65 -8.62
N GLN A 59 -5.37 -6.18 -9.86
CA GLN A 59 -5.36 -7.04 -11.04
C GLN A 59 -4.02 -7.77 -11.20
N GLN A 60 -2.89 -7.05 -11.13
CA GLN A 60 -1.55 -7.65 -11.20
C GLN A 60 -1.32 -8.68 -10.09
N ARG A 61 -1.84 -8.41 -8.88
CA ARG A 61 -1.77 -9.33 -7.75
C ARG A 61 -2.60 -10.59 -7.95
N GLN A 62 -3.74 -10.49 -8.64
CA GLN A 62 -4.60 -11.62 -8.94
C GLN A 62 -4.04 -12.48 -10.07
N GLU A 63 -3.51 -11.85 -11.13
CA GLU A 63 -2.81 -12.53 -12.23
C GLU A 63 -1.63 -13.34 -11.68
N PHE A 64 -0.76 -12.71 -10.87
CA PHE A 64 0.37 -13.40 -10.23
C PHE A 64 -0.04 -14.59 -9.35
N LEU A 65 -1.17 -14.50 -8.63
CA LEU A 65 -1.66 -15.62 -7.84
C LEU A 65 -2.17 -16.76 -8.73
N THR A 66 -2.87 -16.41 -9.81
CA THR A 66 -3.40 -17.38 -10.78
C THR A 66 -2.27 -18.13 -11.50
N ASP A 67 -1.20 -17.44 -11.90
CA ASP A 67 0.00 -18.04 -12.53
C ASP A 67 0.80 -18.97 -11.59
N LEU A 68 0.62 -18.89 -10.27
CA LEU A 68 1.29 -19.78 -9.31
C LEU A 68 0.52 -21.07 -9.03
N ASP A 69 -0.75 -21.13 -9.44
CA ASP A 69 -1.65 -22.26 -9.24
C ASP A 69 -1.74 -23.20 -10.47
N ASP A 70 -1.03 -22.89 -11.57
CA ASP A 70 -0.90 -23.70 -12.81
C ASP A 70 0.48 -24.38 -12.91
#